data_AF-W1Y794-F1
#
_entry.id   AF-W1Y794-F1
#
_cell.length_a   1.000
_cell.length_b   1.000
_cell.length_c   1.000
_cell.angle_alpha   90.00
_cell.angle_beta   90.00
_cell.angle_gamma   90.00
#
_symmetry.space_group_name_H-M   'P 1'
#
loop_
_entity.id
_entity.type
_entity.pdbx_description
1 polymer ?
#
loop_
_entity_poly.entity_id
_entity_poly.type
_entity_poly.pdbx_seq_one_letter_code
_entity_poly.pdbx_strand_id
1 'polypeptide(L)' 'SSITTFANFVRGIGSVVANYDVDRHEDADKANQALKDAVAELMENEEIRGLIIGEPNFAGIVGLSNTAFTLRVSFTT' A
#
# COMPACT_ATOMS: atom_id res chain seq x y z
N SER A 1 6.38 -1.96 13.48
CA SER A 1 4.92 -2.21 13.43
C SER A 1 4.66 -3.45 12.59
N SER A 2 3.77 -4.36 13.02
CA SER A 2 3.48 -5.64 12.37
C SER A 2 2.05 -5.68 11.80
N ILE A 3 1.90 -6.18 10.57
CA ILE A 3 0.62 -6.30 9.85
C ILE A 3 -0.16 -7.50 10.43
N THR A 4 -1.41 -7.29 10.85
CA THR A 4 -2.22 -8.27 11.60
C THR A 4 -3.42 -8.87 10.84
N THR A 5 -3.59 -8.62 9.54
CA THR A 5 -4.70 -9.26 8.79
C THR A 5 -4.34 -9.51 7.32
N PHE A 6 -4.46 -10.76 6.89
CA PHE A 6 -4.40 -11.20 5.49
C PHE A 6 -5.73 -11.89 5.15
N ALA A 7 -6.48 -11.36 4.19
CA ALA A 7 -7.69 -12.00 3.67
C ALA A 7 -7.52 -12.21 2.15
N ASN A 8 -7.58 -13.47 1.70
CA ASN A 8 -7.47 -13.85 0.29
C ASN A 8 -8.81 -14.45 -0.18
N PHE A 9 -9.42 -13.85 -1.21
CA PHE A 9 -10.61 -14.38 -1.89
C PHE A 9 -10.18 -14.95 -3.26
N VAL A 10 -10.26 -16.28 -3.43
CA VAL A 10 -9.82 -16.97 -4.66
C VAL A 10 -10.77 -16.70 -5.84
N ARG A 11 -10.30 -15.96 -6.85
CA ARG A 11 -10.71 -16.06 -8.28
C ARG A 11 -9.54 -15.70 -9.20
N GLY A 12 -8.51 -16.54 -9.28
CA GLY A 12 -7.44 -16.50 -10.30
C GLY A 12 -6.51 -15.28 -10.33
N ILE A 13 -6.94 -14.17 -9.77
CA ILE A 13 -6.25 -12.90 -9.60
C ILE A 13 -6.60 -12.42 -8.19
N GLY A 14 -5.63 -12.41 -7.29
CA GLY A 14 -5.71 -11.82 -5.96
C GLY A 14 -5.53 -10.31 -6.01
N SER A 15 -6.12 -9.61 -5.04
CA SER A 15 -5.84 -8.20 -4.82
C SER A 15 -5.38 -8.02 -3.38
N VAL A 16 -4.16 -7.53 -3.20
CA VAL A 16 -3.61 -7.19 -1.89
C VAL A 16 -3.76 -5.69 -1.71
N VAL A 17 -4.49 -5.28 -0.68
CA VAL A 17 -4.67 -3.86 -0.33
C VAL A 17 -3.90 -3.57 0.95
N ALA A 18 -3.00 -2.58 0.89
CA ALA A 18 -2.27 -2.09 2.05
C ALA A 18 -2.74 -0.68 2.40
N ASN A 19 -3.12 -0.50 3.67
CA ASN A 19 -3.46 0.78 4.25
C ASN A 19 -2.32 1.22 5.18
N TYR A 20 -1.89 2.47 5.03
CA TYR A 20 -0.85 3.08 5.84
C TYR A 20 -1.42 4.29 6.57
N ASP A 21 -1.59 4.16 7.87
CA ASP A 21 -2.08 5.24 8.73
C ASP A 21 -0.91 6.14 9.12
N VAL A 22 -1.07 7.43 8.84
CA VAL A 22 -0.08 8.48 9.08
C VAL A 22 -0.67 9.48 10.07
N ASP A 23 0.14 9.96 11.02
CA ASP A 23 -0.29 11.00 11.95
C ASP A 23 -0.80 12.23 11.19
N ARG A 24 -1.89 12.83 11.67
CA ARG A 24 -2.55 13.94 11.00
C ARG A 24 -1.67 15.19 10.86
N HIS A 25 -0.65 15.35 11.70
CA HIS A 25 0.25 16.49 11.65
C HIS A 25 1.43 16.30 10.68
N GLU A 26 1.56 15.12 10.08
CA GLU A 26 2.56 14.86 9.05
C GLU A 26 2.18 15.51 7.71
N ASP A 27 3.19 15.74 6.88
CA ASP A 27 3.02 16.21 5.52
C ASP A 27 2.52 15.06 4.63
N ALA A 28 1.32 15.25 4.06
CA ALA A 28 0.66 14.23 3.25
C ALA A 28 1.43 13.90 1.95
N ASP A 29 2.03 14.91 1.31
CA ASP A 29 2.78 14.71 0.06
C ASP A 29 4.09 13.97 0.35
N LYS A 30 4.76 14.33 1.44
CA LYS A 30 5.96 13.63 1.92
C LYS A 30 5.65 12.19 2.31
N ALA A 31 4.56 11.95 3.03
CA ALA A 31 4.15 10.61 3.42
C ALA A 31 3.78 9.75 2.20
N ASN A 32 3.10 10.34 1.22
CA ASN A 32 2.77 9.66 -0.04
C ASN A 32 4.02 9.36 -0.88
N GLN A 33 5.00 10.25 -0.90
CA GLN A 33 6.28 10.00 -1.56
C GLN A 33 7.05 8.86 -0.87
N ALA A 34 7.13 8.88 0.47
CA ALA A 34 7.76 7.80 1.23
C ALA A 34 7.09 6.44 0.98
N LEU A 35 5.74 6.42 0.86
CA LEU A 35 5.01 5.20 0.48
C LEU A 35 5.41 4.72 -0.92
N LYS A 36 5.54 5.63 -1.90
CA LYS A 36 5.96 5.26 -3.26
C LYS A 36 7.39 4.73 -3.29
N ASP A 37 8.30 5.35 -2.56
CA ASP A 37 9.70 4.94 -2.50
C ASP A 37 9.83 3.54 -1.87
N ALA A 38 9.11 3.28 -0.77
CA ALA A 38 9.09 1.96 -0.13
C ALA A 38 8.48 0.88 -1.04
N VAL A 39 7.43 1.22 -1.81
CA VAL A 39 6.86 0.29 -2.79
C VAL A 39 7.82 0.07 -3.97
N ALA A 40 8.55 1.08 -4.41
CA ALA A 40 9.56 0.93 -5.46
C ALA A 40 10.67 -0.04 -5.02
N GLU A 41 11.19 0.12 -3.80
CA GLU A 41 12.17 -0.82 -3.22
C GLU A 41 11.61 -2.25 -3.13
N LEU A 42 10.35 -2.41 -2.72
CA LEU A 42 9.68 -3.71 -2.70
C LEU A 42 9.61 -4.36 -4.09
N MET A 43 9.40 -3.56 -5.13
CA MET A 43 9.30 -4.01 -6.52
C MET A 43 10.67 -4.36 -7.14
N GLU A 44 11.79 -4.00 -6.51
CA GLU A 44 13.13 -4.44 -6.91
C GLU A 44 13.39 -5.91 -6.54
N ASN A 45 12.64 -6.46 -5.58
CA ASN A 45 12.73 -7.87 -5.24
C ASN A 45 12.06 -8.74 -6.32
N GLU A 46 12.86 -9.49 -7.08
CA GLU A 46 12.39 -10.33 -8.20
C GLU A 46 11.34 -11.38 -7.80
N GLU A 47 11.42 -11.94 -6.59
CA GLU A 47 10.43 -12.91 -6.09
C GLU A 47 9.06 -12.24 -5.91
N ILE A 48 9.04 -11.01 -5.39
CA ILE A 48 7.81 -10.24 -5.18
C ILE A 48 7.30 -9.69 -6.50
N ARG A 49 8.19 -9.18 -7.35
CA ARG A 49 7.85 -8.66 -8.68
C ARG A 49 7.19 -9.73 -9.54
N GLY A 50 7.66 -10.97 -9.48
CA GLY A 50 7.09 -12.11 -10.21
C GLY A 50 5.68 -12.50 -9.78
N LEU A 51 5.26 -12.11 -8.58
CA LEU A 51 3.91 -12.33 -8.06
C LEU A 51 2.94 -11.20 -8.42
N ILE A 52 3.41 -10.06 -8.93
CA ILE A 52 2.58 -8.87 -9.18
C ILE A 52 2.23 -8.76 -10.66
N ILE A 53 0.93 -8.75 -10.95
CA ILE A 53 0.36 -8.50 -12.27
C ILE A 53 0.25 -6.99 -12.48
N GLY A 54 1.01 -6.47 -13.46
CA GLY A 54 1.01 -5.05 -13.81
C GLY A 54 1.82 -4.20 -12.83
N GLU A 55 1.26 -3.03 -12.51
CA GLU A 55 1.88 -2.00 -11.65
C GLU A 55 1.03 -1.76 -10.38
N PRO A 56 1.65 -1.39 -9.24
CA PRO A 56 0.93 -1.00 -8.04
C PRO A 56 0.02 0.21 -8.28
N ASN A 57 -1.19 0.19 -7.71
CA ASN A 57 -2.12 1.31 -7.77
C ASN A 57 -2.09 2.10 -6.46
N PHE A 58 -1.73 3.38 -6.53
CA PHE A 58 -1.73 4.30 -5.41
C PHE A 58 -3.03 5.10 -5.39
N ALA A 59 -3.90 4.83 -4.42
CA ALA A 59 -5.18 5.52 -4.29
C ALA A 59 -5.05 6.88 -3.56
N GLY A 60 -3.88 7.18 -2.99
CA GLY A 60 -3.67 8.38 -2.17
C GLY A 60 -4.39 8.27 -0.82
N ILE A 61 -4.93 9.38 -0.33
CA ILE A 61 -5.68 9.42 0.94
C ILE A 61 -7.07 8.84 0.74
N VAL A 62 -7.37 7.76 1.47
CA VAL A 62 -8.66 7.04 1.41
C VAL A 62 -9.44 7.10 2.71
N GLY A 63 -8.86 7.69 3.76
CA GLY A 63 -9.46 7.78 5.08
C GLY A 63 -8.92 8.99 5.83
N LEU A 64 -9.80 9.63 6.61
CA LEU A 64 -9.46 10.74 7.50
C LEU A 64 -10.10 10.46 8.86
N SER A 65 -9.33 10.67 9.92
CA SER A 65 -9.78 10.58 11.30
C SER A 65 -9.33 11.81 12.08
N ASN A 66 -9.67 11.84 13.37
CA ASN A 66 -9.25 12.95 14.23
C ASN A 66 -7.73 13.03 14.40
N THR A 67 -7.03 11.89 14.35
CA THR A 67 -5.60 11.79 14.68
C THR A 67 -4.73 11.29 13.53
N ALA A 68 -5.32 10.77 12.45
CA ALA A 68 -4.57 10.20 11.34
C ALA A 68 -5.27 10.36 9.99
N PHE A 69 -4.51 10.30 8.91
CA PHE A 69 -5.01 10.04 7.56
C PHE A 69 -4.47 8.71 7.05
N THR A 70 -5.24 8.02 6.21
CA THR A 70 -4.88 6.71 5.67
C THR A 70 -4.50 6.85 4.21
N LEU A 71 -3.26 6.50 3.87
CA LEU A 71 -2.82 6.29 2.50
C LEU A 71 -3.08 4.83 2.08
N ARG A 72 -3.35 4.60 0.80
CA ARG A 72 -3.58 3.24 0.27
C ARG A 72 -2.81 2.96 -1.00
N VAL A 73 -2.26 1.74 -1.04
CA VAL A 73 -1.75 1.10 -2.24
C VAL A 73 -2.41 -0.26 -2.41
N SER A 74 -2.64 -0.69 -3.65
CA SER A 74 -3.12 -2.02 -3.96
C SER A 74 -2.30 -2.69 -5.05
N PHE A 75 -2.10 -3.98 -4.91
CA PHE A 75 -1.39 -4.86 -5.84
C PHE A 75 -2.36 -5.88 -6.40
N THR A 76 -2.17 -6.22 -7.67
CA THR A 76 -2.86 -7.33 -8.32
C THR A 76 -1.87 -8.47 -8.43
N THR A 77 -2.25 -9.69 -8.05
CA THR A 77 -1.36 -10.87 -7.99
C THR A 77 -1.97 -12.08 -8.64
#